data_AF-A0A091RI12-F1
#
_entry.id   AF-A0A091RI12-F1
#
_cell.length_a   1.000
_cell.length_b   1.000
_cell.length_c   1.000
_cell.angle_alpha   90.00
_cell.angle_beta   90.00
_cell.angle_gamma   90.00
#
_symmetry.space_group_name_H-M   'P 1'
#
loop_
_entity.id
_entity.type
_entity.pdbx_description
1 polymer ?
#
loop_
_entity_poly.entity_id
_entity_poly.type
_entity_poly.pdbx_seq_one_letter_code
_entity_poly.pdbx_strand_id
1 'polypeptide(L)'
;RRHVLETSQQLTEMINSCLESEPSTESLEPSREVEPADEEESTLHCLWVDKFMPRRYMELLSDDYTNRCLLKWLKLWDTVVFGKEKAVKKAKPSTEARPPFTQPKEQQSKWKTKVQLTEEILEAELDQHKRPKYKVALLCGPPGLGKTTLAHVIARHAGYNAVEMNA
;
A
#
# COMPACT_ATOMS: atom_id res chain seq x y z
N ARG A 1 -33.87 -11.97 -22.82
CA ARG A 1 -33.25 -11.03 -23.79
C ARG A 1 -33.94 -9.67 -23.78
N ARG A 2 -35.26 -9.57 -24.04
CA ARG A 2 -36.02 -8.30 -23.95
C ARG A 2 -35.95 -7.63 -22.56
N HIS A 3 -36.22 -8.40 -21.50
CA HIS A 3 -36.11 -7.91 -20.12
C HIS A 3 -34.71 -7.41 -19.74
N VAL A 4 -33.64 -7.99 -20.32
CA VAL A 4 -32.25 -7.56 -20.03
C VAL A 4 -31.95 -6.22 -20.72
N LEU A 5 -32.47 -6.03 -21.93
CA LEU A 5 -32.37 -4.77 -22.66
C LEU A 5 -33.16 -3.66 -21.97
N GLU A 6 -34.37 -3.95 -21.49
CA GLU A 6 -35.19 -2.99 -20.72
C GLU A 6 -34.49 -2.59 -19.42
N THR A 7 -33.94 -3.54 -18.66
CA THR A 7 -33.19 -3.22 -17.43
C THR A 7 -31.93 -2.41 -17.71
N SER A 8 -31.24 -2.67 -18.83
CA SER A 8 -30.07 -1.89 -19.24
C SER A 8 -30.44 -0.47 -19.65
N GLN A 9 -31.57 -0.31 -20.34
CA GLN A 9 -32.07 0.97 -20.79
C GLN A 9 -32.52 1.83 -19.60
N GLN A 10 -33.25 1.23 -18.65
CA GLN A 10 -33.64 1.88 -17.40
C GLN A 10 -32.44 2.31 -16.56
N LEU A 11 -31.40 1.47 -16.46
CA LEU A 11 -30.18 1.84 -15.75
C LEU A 11 -29.45 2.99 -16.45
N THR A 12 -29.43 3.00 -17.79
CA THR A 12 -28.79 4.07 -18.57
C THR A 12 -29.55 5.39 -18.42
N GLU A 13 -30.88 5.36 -18.45
CA GLU A 13 -31.74 6.52 -18.19
C GLU A 13 -31.58 7.04 -16.76
N MET A 14 -31.44 6.15 -15.78
CA MET A 14 -31.19 6.53 -14.39
C MET A 14 -29.83 7.22 -14.21
N ILE A 15 -28.78 6.71 -14.88
CA ILE A 15 -27.44 7.32 -14.85
C ILE A 15 -27.47 8.68 -15.55
N ASN A 16 -28.10 8.78 -16.72
CA ASN A 16 -28.19 10.05 -17.47
C ASN A 16 -29.04 11.10 -16.73
N SER A 17 -30.12 10.69 -16.07
CA SER A 17 -30.94 11.56 -15.23
C SER A 17 -30.15 12.17 -14.07
N CYS A 18 -29.27 11.39 -13.42
CA CYS A 18 -28.35 11.90 -12.40
C CYS A 18 -27.25 12.81 -12.96
N LEU A 19 -26.98 12.80 -14.26
CA LEU A 19 -25.99 13.67 -14.93
C LEU A 19 -26.61 14.96 -15.47
N GLU A 20 -27.92 14.97 -15.75
CA GLU A 20 -28.64 16.16 -16.26
C GLU A 20 -29.12 17.11 -15.15
N SER A 21 -28.98 16.72 -13.87
CA SER A 21 -29.24 17.58 -12.71
C SER A 21 -28.07 18.52 -12.35
N GLU A 22 -27.25 18.91 -13.33
CA GLU A 22 -26.29 20.02 -13.19
C GLU A 22 -27.06 21.35 -13.28
N PRO A 23 -26.88 22.31 -12.36
CA PRO A 23 -27.41 23.64 -12.55
C PRO A 23 -26.66 24.30 -13.72
N SER A 24 -27.44 24.91 -14.61
CA SER A 24 -26.96 25.60 -15.78
C SER A 24 -25.82 26.56 -15.43
N THR A 25 -24.71 26.44 -16.17
CA THR A 25 -23.57 27.35 -16.12
C THR A 25 -23.99 28.73 -16.65
N GLU A 26 -24.59 29.56 -15.79
CA GLU A 26 -24.61 31.01 -15.98
C GLU A 26 -23.61 31.66 -15.03
N SER A 27 -22.69 32.42 -15.61
CA SER A 27 -21.75 33.28 -14.88
C SER A 27 -22.47 34.24 -13.96
N LEU A 28 -22.05 34.37 -12.69
CA LEU A 28 -22.12 35.59 -11.88
C LEU A 28 -21.21 35.46 -10.64
N GLU A 29 -20.46 36.53 -10.39
CA GLU A 29 -19.45 36.79 -9.34
C GLU A 29 -19.98 36.75 -7.88
N PRO A 30 -19.11 36.75 -6.86
CA PRO A 30 -19.37 36.14 -5.56
C PRO A 30 -20.07 37.07 -4.57
N SER A 31 -20.94 36.52 -3.73
CA SER A 31 -21.40 37.15 -2.50
C SER A 31 -21.54 36.10 -1.39
N ARG A 32 -20.76 36.32 -0.33
CA ARG A 32 -20.70 35.53 0.90
C ARG A 32 -22.08 35.46 1.57
N GLU A 33 -22.54 34.26 1.92
CA GLU A 33 -23.19 33.92 3.19
C GLU A 33 -22.87 32.45 3.54
N VAL A 34 -22.66 32.18 4.83
CA VAL A 34 -22.16 30.91 5.38
C VAL A 34 -23.37 30.09 5.87
N GLU A 35 -23.64 28.95 5.24
CA GLU A 35 -24.58 27.92 5.71
C GLU A 35 -23.97 26.52 5.50
N PRO A 36 -24.18 25.55 6.41
CA PRO A 36 -23.46 24.27 6.40
C PRO A 36 -24.16 23.25 5.49
N ALA A 37 -24.01 23.42 4.17
CA ALA A 37 -24.58 22.51 3.15
C ALA A 37 -23.51 21.79 2.29
N ASP A 38 -22.23 21.96 2.59
CA ASP A 38 -21.13 21.58 1.69
C ASP A 38 -20.74 20.09 1.68
N GLU A 39 -21.27 19.26 2.59
CA GLU A 39 -20.86 17.83 2.64
C GLU A 39 -21.54 16.97 1.57
N GLU A 40 -22.77 17.29 1.15
CA GLU A 40 -23.50 16.46 0.18
C GLU A 40 -23.09 16.76 -1.27
N GLU A 41 -22.90 18.03 -1.63
CA GLU A 41 -22.54 18.45 -2.99
C GLU A 41 -21.09 18.05 -3.37
N SER A 42 -20.18 18.03 -2.37
CA SER A 42 -18.81 17.56 -2.57
C SER A 42 -18.70 16.07 -2.93
N THR A 43 -19.73 15.25 -2.63
CA THR A 43 -19.70 13.82 -2.96
C THR A 43 -20.10 13.51 -4.41
N LEU A 44 -20.77 14.45 -5.09
CA LEU A 44 -21.24 14.30 -6.47
C LEU A 44 -20.12 14.46 -7.49
N HIS A 45 -19.14 15.33 -7.23
CA HIS A 45 -18.01 15.60 -8.14
C HIS A 45 -16.73 14.80 -7.83
N CYS A 46 -16.81 13.73 -7.04
CA CYS A 46 -15.63 12.91 -6.71
C CYS A 46 -15.37 11.85 -7.79
N LEU A 47 -14.15 11.82 -8.35
CA LEU A 47 -13.76 10.79 -9.31
C LEU A 47 -13.84 9.41 -8.66
N TRP A 48 -14.23 8.38 -9.41
CA TRP A 48 -14.26 7.01 -8.89
C TRP A 48 -12.89 6.56 -8.38
N VAL A 49 -11.81 7.04 -9.01
CA VAL A 49 -10.43 6.73 -8.57
C VAL A 49 -10.14 7.26 -7.17
N ASP A 50 -10.77 8.36 -6.76
CA ASP A 50 -10.62 8.95 -5.43
C ASP A 50 -11.60 8.30 -4.44
N LYS A 51 -12.84 8.09 -4.87
CA LYS A 51 -13.89 7.44 -4.08
C LYS A 51 -13.48 6.03 -3.63
N PHE A 52 -12.86 5.27 -4.53
CA PHE A 52 -12.41 3.90 -4.29
C PHE A 52 -10.90 3.80 -4.06
N MET A 53 -10.21 4.91 -3.82
CA MET A 53 -8.78 4.89 -3.49
C MET A 53 -8.55 4.06 -2.22
N PRO A 54 -7.65 3.05 -2.25
CA PRO A 54 -7.29 2.28 -1.06
C PRO A 54 -6.82 3.19 0.08
N ARG A 55 -7.47 3.05 1.24
CA ARG A 55 -7.11 3.77 2.48
C ARG A 55 -6.40 2.85 3.46
N ARG A 56 -6.63 1.54 3.37
CA ARG A 56 -6.10 0.53 4.30
C ARG A 56 -5.27 -0.51 3.56
N TYR A 57 -4.35 -1.13 4.29
CA TYR A 57 -3.48 -2.18 3.75
C TYR A 57 -4.26 -3.35 3.11
N MET A 58 -5.40 -3.75 3.70
CA MET A 58 -6.23 -4.83 3.18
C MET A 58 -7.01 -4.49 1.91
N GLU A 59 -7.05 -3.21 1.50
CA GLU A 59 -7.71 -2.75 0.28
C GLU A 59 -6.75 -2.71 -0.92
N LEU A 60 -5.46 -3.00 -0.70
CA LEU A 60 -4.45 -3.01 -1.76
C LEU A 60 -4.66 -4.22 -2.69
N LEU A 61 -4.86 -3.94 -3.98
CA LEU A 61 -4.99 -4.95 -5.03
C LEU A 61 -3.65 -5.28 -5.73
N SER A 62 -2.55 -4.66 -5.27
CA SER A 62 -1.20 -4.98 -5.73
C SER A 62 -0.75 -6.36 -5.23
N ASP A 63 0.26 -6.95 -5.88
CA ASP A 63 0.87 -8.22 -5.48
C ASP A 63 1.22 -8.25 -3.98
N ASP A 64 0.64 -9.21 -3.26
CA ASP A 64 0.80 -9.33 -1.81
C ASP A 64 2.25 -9.47 -1.37
N TYR A 65 3.07 -10.14 -2.19
CA TYR A 65 4.48 -10.29 -1.90
C TYR A 65 5.20 -8.94 -1.89
N THR A 66 4.93 -8.09 -2.87
CA THR A 66 5.46 -6.73 -2.96
C THR A 66 4.99 -5.88 -1.78
N ASN A 67 3.71 -5.98 -1.41
CA ASN A 67 3.14 -5.26 -0.26
C ASN A 67 3.84 -5.66 1.05
N ARG A 68 3.97 -6.98 1.30
CA ARG A 68 4.68 -7.51 2.47
C ARG A 68 6.16 -7.15 2.48
N CYS A 69 6.82 -7.18 1.33
CA CYS A 69 8.23 -6.82 1.19
C CYS A 69 8.47 -5.36 1.60
N LEU A 70 7.69 -4.43 1.04
CA LEU A 70 7.84 -3.01 1.37
C LEU A 70 7.51 -2.74 2.84
N LEU A 71 6.46 -3.38 3.37
CA LEU A 71 6.12 -3.27 4.79
C LEU A 71 7.24 -3.84 5.69
N LYS A 72 7.79 -5.02 5.38
CA LYS A 72 8.91 -5.63 6.12
C LYS A 72 10.11 -4.68 6.11
N TRP A 73 10.47 -4.13 4.95
CA TRP A 73 11.55 -3.15 4.83
C TRP A 73 11.31 -1.89 5.68
N LEU A 74 10.11 -1.31 5.62
CA LEU A 74 9.77 -0.13 6.41
C LEU A 74 9.82 -0.43 7.92
N LYS A 75 9.35 -1.60 8.35
CA LYS A 75 9.39 -2.03 9.76
C LYS A 75 10.78 -2.22 10.34
N LEU A 76 11.80 -2.41 9.50
CA LEU A 76 13.18 -2.44 9.98
C LEU A 76 13.65 -1.05 10.48
N TRP A 77 13.01 0.03 10.05
CA TRP A 77 13.27 1.40 10.53
C TRP A 77 12.63 1.70 11.89
N ASP A 78 11.66 0.90 12.36
CA ASP A 78 10.88 1.20 13.57
C ASP A 78 11.77 1.40 14.82
N THR A 79 12.89 0.69 14.92
CA THR A 79 13.83 0.81 16.06
C THR A 79 14.40 2.23 16.16
N VAL A 80 14.81 2.82 15.03
CA VAL A 80 15.46 4.15 15.02
C VAL A 80 14.46 5.29 14.95
N VAL A 81 13.28 5.08 14.35
CA VAL A 81 12.25 6.11 14.22
C VAL A 81 11.38 6.22 15.46
N PHE A 82 11.00 5.09 16.06
CA PHE A 82 10.10 5.05 17.22
C PHE A 82 10.79 4.67 18.53
N GLY A 83 12.09 4.35 18.52
CA GLY A 83 12.78 3.86 19.71
C GLY A 83 12.26 2.51 20.22
N LYS A 84 11.47 1.79 19.40
CA LYS A 84 10.92 0.48 19.76
C LYS A 84 12.05 -0.53 19.69
N GLU A 85 12.69 -0.83 20.82
CA GLU A 85 13.58 -1.99 20.89
C GLU A 85 12.80 -3.22 20.43
N LYS A 86 13.31 -3.91 19.40
CA LYS A 86 12.80 -5.22 19.03
C LYS A 86 12.87 -6.08 20.27
N ALA A 87 11.71 -6.49 20.80
CA ALA A 87 11.65 -7.41 21.93
C ALA A 87 12.59 -8.56 21.60
N VAL A 88 13.69 -8.65 22.35
CA VAL A 88 14.67 -9.73 22.18
C VAL A 88 13.87 -11.00 22.43
N LYS A 89 13.55 -11.73 21.36
CA LYS A 89 13.06 -13.09 21.48
C LYS A 89 14.19 -13.82 22.18
N LYS A 90 14.08 -14.00 23.51
CA LYS A 90 15.01 -14.82 24.28
C LYS A 90 15.12 -16.13 23.52
N ALA A 91 16.30 -16.42 22.99
CA ALA A 91 16.60 -17.73 22.45
C ALA A 91 16.27 -18.73 23.56
N LYS A 92 15.40 -19.71 23.27
CA LYS A 92 15.22 -20.87 24.17
C LYS A 92 16.63 -21.44 24.40
N PRO A 93 17.07 -21.66 25.66
CA PRO A 93 18.29 -22.42 25.89
C PRO A 93 18.05 -23.83 25.37
N SER A 94 18.76 -24.18 24.29
CA SER A 94 18.83 -25.54 23.78
C SER A 94 19.65 -26.36 24.76
N THR A 95 18.98 -27.15 25.59
CA THR A 95 19.62 -28.23 26.33
C THR A 95 19.84 -29.41 25.39
N GLU A 96 21.04 -29.97 25.49
CA GLU A 96 21.50 -31.30 25.08
C GLU A 96 22.16 -31.51 23.71
N ALA A 97 23.38 -32.05 23.84
CA ALA A 97 24.38 -32.34 22.84
C ALA A 97 24.03 -33.55 21.98
N ARG A 98 24.39 -33.48 20.69
CA ARG A 98 24.61 -34.66 19.85
C ARG A 98 25.79 -34.39 18.89
N PRO A 99 26.71 -35.36 18.67
CA PRO A 99 27.98 -35.10 17.99
C PRO A 99 27.82 -34.89 16.47
N PRO A 100 28.84 -34.29 15.80
CA PRO A 100 28.74 -33.86 14.41
C PRO A 100 28.85 -35.05 13.45
N PHE A 101 27.78 -35.33 12.70
CA PHE A 101 27.87 -36.13 11.48
C PHE A 101 28.22 -35.21 10.32
N THR A 102 29.48 -35.30 9.85
CA THR A 102 29.97 -34.62 8.65
C THR A 102 29.34 -35.24 7.41
N GLN A 103 28.38 -34.55 6.80
CA GLN A 103 28.04 -34.75 5.38
C GLN A 103 28.76 -33.69 4.53
N PRO A 104 29.38 -34.06 3.40
CA PRO A 104 29.97 -33.10 2.49
C PRO A 104 28.89 -32.21 1.91
N LYS A 105 29.04 -30.89 2.05
CA LYS A 105 28.19 -29.89 1.39
C LYS A 105 28.45 -29.97 -0.11
N GLU A 106 27.64 -30.76 -0.79
CA GLU A 106 27.49 -30.69 -2.23
C GLU A 106 26.93 -29.30 -2.57
N GLN A 107 27.73 -28.49 -3.27
CA GLN A 107 27.37 -27.18 -3.80
C GLN A 107 26.32 -27.36 -4.90
N GLN A 108 25.06 -27.56 -4.51
CA GLN A 108 23.96 -27.39 -5.45
C GLN A 108 23.72 -25.90 -5.65
N SER A 109 23.91 -25.45 -6.89
CA SER A 109 23.50 -24.14 -7.39
C SER A 109 22.00 -23.94 -7.12
N LYS A 110 21.67 -23.35 -5.97
CA LYS A 110 20.29 -23.05 -5.58
C LYS A 110 19.79 -21.87 -6.40
N TRP A 111 18.97 -22.13 -7.41
CA TRP A 111 18.06 -21.11 -7.94
C TRP A 111 17.09 -20.72 -6.82
N LYS A 112 17.39 -19.59 -6.16
CA LYS A 112 16.57 -19.04 -5.09
C LYS A 112 15.35 -18.35 -5.70
N THR A 113 14.17 -18.60 -5.13
CA THR A 113 12.95 -17.87 -5.52
C THR A 113 13.11 -16.38 -5.23
N LYS A 114 12.44 -15.51 -5.99
CA LYS A 114 12.40 -14.04 -5.73
C LYS A 114 12.12 -13.73 -4.26
N VAL A 115 11.19 -14.47 -3.65
CA VAL A 115 10.85 -14.42 -2.22
C VAL A 115 12.06 -14.64 -1.31
N GLN A 116 12.81 -15.72 -1.56
CA GLN A 116 13.97 -16.09 -0.76
C GLN A 116 15.10 -15.07 -0.91
N LEU A 117 15.32 -14.58 -2.13
CA LEU A 117 16.35 -13.59 -2.41
C LEU A 117 16.04 -12.26 -1.70
N THR A 118 14.80 -11.78 -1.76
CA THR A 118 14.44 -10.54 -1.06
C THR A 118 14.38 -10.73 0.45
N GLU A 119 13.95 -11.88 0.95
CA GLU A 119 14.03 -12.18 2.38
C GLU A 119 15.47 -12.14 2.88
N GLU A 120 16.40 -12.77 2.16
CA GLU A 120 17.83 -12.72 2.46
C GLU A 120 18.39 -11.29 2.37
N ILE A 121 17.94 -10.47 1.41
CA ILE A 121 18.32 -9.05 1.33
C ILE A 121 17.79 -8.24 2.51
N LEU A 122 16.57 -8.53 2.99
CA LEU A 122 15.95 -7.84 4.12
C LEU A 122 16.46 -8.36 5.47
N GLU A 123 16.93 -9.59 5.52
CA GLU A 123 17.57 -10.22 6.68
C GLU A 123 19.09 -9.99 6.71
N ALA A 124 19.66 -9.53 5.59
CA ALA A 124 21.03 -9.08 5.54
C ALA A 124 21.25 -8.05 6.66
N GLU A 125 22.38 -8.19 7.33
CA GLU A 125 22.68 -7.51 8.59
C GLU A 125 22.27 -6.03 8.55
N LEU A 126 21.49 -5.62 9.55
CA LEU A 126 21.21 -4.22 9.80
C LEU A 126 22.54 -3.46 9.90
N ASP A 127 22.53 -2.18 9.52
CA ASP A 127 23.73 -1.39 9.70
C ASP A 127 24.06 -1.19 11.19
N GLN A 128 25.18 -0.52 11.48
CA GLN A 128 25.63 -0.20 12.84
C GLN A 128 24.56 0.49 13.71
N HIS A 129 23.56 1.12 13.08
CA HIS A 129 22.48 1.85 13.75
C HIS A 129 21.19 1.02 13.85
N LYS A 130 21.23 -0.29 13.59
CA LYS A 130 20.05 -1.19 13.61
C LYS A 130 18.93 -0.79 12.63
N ARG A 131 19.26 -0.13 11.52
CA ARG A 131 18.32 0.18 10.41
C ARG A 131 18.67 -0.63 9.16
N PRO A 132 17.81 -0.65 8.12
CA PRO A 132 18.12 -1.31 6.86
C PRO A 132 19.47 -0.90 6.28
N LYS A 133 20.23 -1.89 5.81
CA LYS A 133 21.44 -1.65 5.00
C LYS A 133 21.12 -0.79 3.77
N TYR A 134 20.04 -1.13 3.07
CA TYR A 134 19.52 -0.34 1.96
C TYR A 134 18.52 0.69 2.47
N LYS A 135 18.92 1.95 2.43
CA LYS A 135 18.15 3.06 3.01
C LYS A 135 17.01 3.56 2.13
N VAL A 136 16.95 3.12 0.89
CA VAL A 136 15.95 3.54 -0.11
C VAL A 136 15.31 2.29 -0.71
N ALA A 137 13.98 2.32 -0.85
CA ALA A 137 13.22 1.34 -1.61
C ALA A 137 12.80 1.93 -2.95
N LEU A 138 12.91 1.15 -4.02
CA LEU A 138 12.46 1.52 -5.35
C LEU A 138 11.22 0.70 -5.73
N LEU A 139 10.09 1.35 -5.97
CA LEU A 139 8.89 0.73 -6.51
C LEU A 139 8.84 0.98 -8.03
N CYS A 140 8.96 -0.08 -8.81
CA CYS A 140 8.90 -0.02 -10.28
C CYS A 140 7.74 -0.84 -10.82
N GLY A 141 7.19 -0.40 -11.97
CA GLY A 141 6.05 -1.04 -12.62
C GLY A 141 5.30 -0.12 -13.56
N PRO A 142 4.39 -0.66 -14.39
CA PRO A 142 3.60 0.12 -15.35
C PRO A 142 2.79 1.25 -14.68
N PRO A 143 2.38 2.29 -15.45
CA PRO A 143 1.50 3.33 -14.93
C PRO A 143 0.16 2.73 -14.47
N GLY A 144 -0.50 3.37 -13.50
CA GLY A 144 -1.80 2.92 -12.98
C GLY A 144 -1.77 1.71 -12.03
N LEU A 145 -0.63 1.04 -11.82
CA LEU A 145 -0.53 -0.11 -10.90
C LEU A 145 -0.72 0.25 -9.40
N GLY A 146 -0.86 1.54 -9.07
CA GLY A 146 -1.02 2.00 -7.69
C GLY A 146 0.29 2.08 -6.90
N LYS A 147 1.43 2.32 -7.54
CA LYS A 147 2.74 2.44 -6.86
C LYS A 147 2.75 3.53 -5.79
N THR A 148 2.27 4.72 -6.13
CA THR A 148 2.13 5.86 -5.21
C THR A 148 1.16 5.51 -4.09
N THR A 149 0.01 4.95 -4.43
CA THR A 149 -1.00 4.47 -3.47
C THR A 149 -0.42 3.46 -2.48
N LEU A 150 0.35 2.48 -2.97
CA LEU A 150 1.01 1.46 -2.15
C LEU A 150 1.96 2.09 -1.13
N ALA A 151 2.81 3.01 -1.56
CA ALA A 151 3.76 3.70 -0.69
C ALA A 151 3.04 4.45 0.45
N HIS A 152 1.99 5.21 0.10
CA HIS A 152 1.20 5.97 1.07
C HIS A 152 0.45 5.09 2.07
N VAL A 153 -0.22 4.05 1.57
CA VAL A 153 -1.00 3.15 2.42
C VAL A 153 -0.09 2.38 3.36
N ILE A 154 1.06 1.89 2.89
CA ILE A 154 2.03 1.16 3.74
C ILE A 154 2.66 2.09 4.79
N ALA A 155 3.02 3.32 4.41
CA ALA A 155 3.56 4.30 5.35
C ALA A 155 2.56 4.58 6.49
N ARG A 156 1.32 4.94 6.14
CA ARG A 156 0.25 5.18 7.12
C ARG A 156 -0.04 3.95 7.96
N HIS A 157 -0.12 2.76 7.34
CA HIS A 157 -0.34 1.50 8.05
C HIS A 157 0.76 1.19 9.08
N ALA A 158 2.01 1.52 8.76
CA ALA A 158 3.14 1.33 9.67
C ALA A 158 3.27 2.42 10.75
N GLY A 159 2.48 3.49 10.68
CA GLY A 159 2.49 4.63 11.62
C GLY A 159 3.45 5.75 11.22
N TYR A 160 3.88 5.81 9.95
CA TYR A 160 4.75 6.85 9.41
C TYR A 160 3.92 7.98 8.79
N ASN A 161 4.41 9.21 8.89
CA ASN A 161 3.87 10.35 8.13
C ASN A 161 4.54 10.40 6.75
N ALA A 162 3.76 10.24 5.68
CA ALA A 162 4.26 10.28 4.31
C ALA A 162 4.31 11.72 3.79
N VAL A 163 5.44 12.10 3.21
CA VAL A 163 5.61 13.37 2.48
C VAL A 163 5.93 13.03 1.03
N GLU A 164 5.09 13.49 0.12
CA GLU A 164 5.21 13.24 -1.32
C GLU A 164 5.82 14.46 -2.02
N MET A 165 6.72 14.21 -2.96
CA MET A 165 7.29 15.21 -3.85
C MET A 165 7.04 14.76 -5.29
N ASN A 166 6.27 15.55 -6.03
CA ASN A 166 5.92 15.30 -7.42
C ASN A 166 6.77 16.16 -8.36
N ALA A 167 6.94 15.68 -9.59
CA ALA A 167 7.72 16.34 -10.63
C ALA A 167 6.91 17.44 -11.33
#